data_AF-A0AAD9KTT6-F1
#
_entry.id   AF-A0AAD9KTT6-F1
#
_cell.length_a   1.000
_cell.length_b   1.000
_cell.length_c   1.000
_cell.angle_alpha   90.00
_cell.angle_beta   90.00
_cell.angle_gamma   90.00
#
_symmetry.space_group_name_H-M   'P 1'
#
loop_
_entity.id
_entity.type
_entity.pdbx_description
1 polymer ?
#
loop_
_entity_poly.entity_id
_entity_poly.type
_entity_poly.pdbx_seq_one_letter_code
_entity_poly.pdbx_strand_id
1 'polypeptide(L)'
;MQYCGALNNKRGPFSKCLRKKRTTGRNAYSSCMFDTCAHQRDLKIAKTLACQSVETFAKLCGNLAQGNTSCRVLCSVCTGELEWTTCGRRCTRTCSKPDVRCGFRCVKKCQCPRSAPYQQGTSCLTQAKCKRLHLWP
;
A
#
# COMPACT_ATOMS: atom_id res chain seq x y z
N MET A 1 9.76 -11.94 0.71
CA MET A 1 9.35 -13.29 1.19
C MET A 1 8.07 -13.29 2.04
N GLN A 2 8.00 -12.56 3.17
CA GLN A 2 6.83 -12.56 4.06
C GLN A 2 5.49 -12.19 3.39
N TYR A 3 5.53 -11.37 2.33
CA TYR A 3 4.36 -10.86 1.61
C TYR A 3 3.76 -11.82 0.59
N CYS A 4 4.60 -12.60 -0.09
CA CYS A 4 4.14 -13.58 -1.08
C CYS A 4 3.30 -14.69 -0.45
N GLY A 5 3.54 -15.01 0.83
CA GLY A 5 2.89 -16.10 1.56
C GLY A 5 1.36 -16.08 1.51
N ALA A 6 0.73 -14.90 1.38
CA ALA A 6 -0.72 -14.78 1.23
C ALA A 6 -1.25 -15.59 0.03
N LEU A 7 -0.50 -15.66 -1.07
CA LEU A 7 -0.85 -16.32 -2.33
C LEU A 7 -0.93 -17.85 -2.24
N ASN A 8 -0.34 -18.45 -1.20
CA ASN A 8 -0.37 -19.91 -0.99
C ASN A 8 -0.95 -20.29 0.39
N ASN A 9 -1.42 -19.32 1.17
CA ASN A 9 -1.96 -19.55 2.51
C ASN A 9 -3.43 -20.00 2.45
N LYS A 10 -3.68 -21.28 2.72
CA LYS A 10 -5.03 -21.88 2.78
C LYS A 10 -5.93 -21.33 3.89
N ARG A 11 -5.37 -20.64 4.88
CA ARG A 11 -6.09 -20.00 5.99
C ARG A 11 -6.12 -18.47 5.86
N GLY A 12 -5.59 -17.93 4.76
CA GLY A 12 -5.49 -16.51 4.52
C GLY A 12 -6.72 -15.90 3.83
N PRO A 13 -6.63 -14.61 3.43
CA PRO A 13 -7.72 -13.88 2.78
C PRO A 13 -8.17 -14.51 1.46
N PHE A 14 -7.26 -15.23 0.78
CA PHE A 14 -7.56 -15.95 -0.46
C PHE A 14 -8.01 -17.39 -0.25
N SER A 15 -8.24 -17.85 0.99
CA SER A 15 -8.58 -19.25 1.29
C SER A 15 -9.71 -19.83 0.43
N LYS A 16 -10.83 -19.10 0.26
CA LYS A 16 -11.94 -19.49 -0.62
C LYS A 16 -11.52 -19.54 -2.09
N CYS A 17 -10.78 -18.54 -2.56
CA CYS A 17 -10.26 -18.50 -3.93
C CYS A 17 -9.27 -19.64 -4.20
N LEU A 18 -8.36 -19.93 -3.27
CA LEU A 18 -7.35 -20.98 -3.36
C LEU A 18 -7.93 -22.39 -3.34
N ARG A 19 -9.15 -22.60 -2.83
CA ARG A 19 -9.86 -23.87 -3.00
C ARG A 19 -10.24 -24.12 -4.46
N LYS A 20 -10.58 -23.07 -5.22
CA LYS A 20 -10.96 -23.16 -6.64
C LYS A 20 -9.79 -22.98 -7.60
N LYS A 21 -8.80 -22.15 -7.25
CA LYS A 21 -7.69 -21.72 -8.11
C LYS A 21 -6.32 -22.03 -7.48
N ARG A 22 -6.16 -23.25 -6.94
CA ARG A 22 -4.97 -23.67 -6.16
C ARG A 22 -3.68 -23.57 -6.96
N THR A 23 -3.67 -24.06 -8.20
CA THR A 23 -2.50 -24.03 -9.09
C THR A 23 -2.13 -22.60 -9.45
N THR A 24 -3.11 -21.77 -9.82
CA THR A 24 -2.89 -20.34 -10.09
C THR A 24 -2.29 -19.61 -8.90
N GLY A 25 -2.78 -19.86 -7.67
CA GLY A 25 -2.22 -19.26 -6.45
C GLY A 25 -0.78 -19.71 -6.18
N ARG A 26 -0.47 -21.00 -6.40
CA ARG A 26 0.90 -21.52 -6.29
C ARG A 26 1.83 -20.89 -7.32
N ASN A 27 1.39 -20.73 -8.56
CA ASN A 27 2.19 -20.09 -9.60
C ASN A 27 2.43 -18.61 -9.27
N ALA A 28 1.38 -17.88 -8.85
CA ALA A 28 1.51 -16.50 -8.41
C ALA A 28 2.46 -16.36 -7.21
N TYR A 29 2.42 -17.30 -6.25
CA TYR A 29 3.37 -17.36 -5.14
C TYR A 29 4.82 -17.53 -5.62
N SER A 30 5.07 -18.50 -6.52
CA SER A 30 6.41 -18.74 -7.07
C SER A 30 6.93 -17.53 -7.84
N SER A 31 6.11 -16.92 -8.70
CA SER A 31 6.47 -15.69 -9.41
C SER A 31 6.80 -14.54 -8.45
N CYS A 32 5.96 -14.31 -7.44
CA CYS A 32 6.21 -13.30 -6.41
C CYS A 32 7.55 -13.52 -5.69
N MET A 33 7.86 -14.77 -5.34
CA MET A 33 9.13 -15.09 -4.67
C MET A 33 10.32 -14.86 -5.59
N PHE A 34 10.19 -15.17 -6.87
CA PHE A 34 11.22 -14.91 -7.88
C PHE A 34 11.46 -13.39 -8.04
N ASP A 35 10.40 -12.61 -8.28
CA ASP A 35 10.50 -11.16 -8.48
C ASP A 35 11.08 -10.44 -7.25
N THR A 36 10.69 -10.86 -6.05
CA THR A 36 11.23 -10.27 -4.82
C THR A 36 12.66 -10.69 -4.50
N CYS A 37 13.12 -11.84 -5.01
CA CYS A 37 14.48 -12.32 -4.80
C CYS A 37 15.50 -11.43 -5.52
N ALA A 38 15.18 -10.94 -6.71
CA ALA A 38 16.04 -10.02 -7.46
C ALA A 38 16.33 -8.70 -6.72
N HIS A 39 15.47 -8.30 -5.78
CA HIS A 39 15.55 -7.02 -5.07
C HIS A 39 15.75 -7.18 -3.56
N GLN A 40 16.41 -8.25 -3.10
CA GLN A 40 16.62 -8.50 -1.66
C GLN A 40 17.28 -7.34 -0.90
N ARG A 41 18.13 -6.54 -1.56
CA ARG A 41 18.79 -5.37 -0.96
C ARG A 41 17.92 -4.12 -0.94
N ASP A 42 16.91 -4.04 -1.80
CA ASP A 42 15.93 -2.95 -1.82
C ASP A 42 14.55 -3.45 -1.39
N LEU A 43 14.34 -3.37 -0.07
CA LEU A 43 13.09 -3.79 0.54
C LEU A 43 11.86 -2.99 0.06
N LYS A 44 12.04 -1.76 -0.46
CA LYS A 44 10.91 -0.98 -1.00
C LYS A 44 10.47 -1.55 -2.33
N ILE A 45 11.42 -1.85 -3.21
CA ILE A 45 11.14 -2.46 -4.52
C ILE A 45 10.59 -3.88 -4.32
N ALA A 46 11.23 -4.71 -3.49
CA ALA A 46 10.75 -6.06 -3.21
C ALA A 46 9.32 -6.07 -2.63
N LYS A 47 8.97 -5.13 -1.73
CA LYS A 47 7.59 -4.99 -1.22
C LYS A 47 6.60 -4.58 -2.31
N THR A 48 7.00 -3.64 -3.17
CA THR A 48 6.18 -3.17 -4.29
C THR A 48 5.87 -4.31 -5.27
N LEU A 49 6.88 -5.09 -5.65
CA LEU A 49 6.71 -6.23 -6.56
C LEU A 49 5.83 -7.32 -5.94
N ALA A 50 6.09 -7.69 -4.68
CA ALA A 50 5.21 -8.63 -3.99
C ALA A 50 3.76 -8.14 -3.97
N CYS A 51 3.57 -6.83 -3.86
CA CYS A 51 2.24 -6.27 -3.90
C CYS A 51 1.53 -6.42 -5.21
N GLN A 52 2.21 -6.13 -6.30
CA GLN A 52 1.64 -6.26 -7.62
C GLN A 52 1.19 -7.70 -7.89
N SER A 53 1.97 -8.70 -7.45
CA SER A 53 1.57 -10.11 -7.55
C SER A 53 0.31 -10.41 -6.73
N VAL A 54 0.24 -9.92 -5.49
CA VAL A 54 -0.93 -10.10 -4.61
C VAL A 54 -2.19 -9.42 -5.17
N GLU A 55 -2.09 -8.19 -5.66
CA GLU A 55 -3.24 -7.48 -6.24
C GLU A 55 -3.72 -8.11 -7.53
N THR A 56 -2.79 -8.58 -8.37
CA THR A 56 -3.13 -9.30 -9.60
C THR A 56 -3.91 -10.58 -9.29
N PHE A 57 -3.45 -11.34 -8.29
CA PHE A 57 -4.17 -12.53 -7.85
C PHE A 57 -5.52 -12.18 -7.19
N ALA A 58 -5.58 -11.11 -6.41
CA ALA A 58 -6.81 -10.63 -5.80
C ALA A 58 -7.87 -10.28 -6.86
N LYS A 59 -7.47 -9.62 -7.95
CA LYS A 59 -8.36 -9.34 -9.10
C LYS A 59 -8.88 -10.63 -9.74
N LEU A 60 -8.03 -11.64 -9.92
CA LEU A 60 -8.45 -12.96 -10.44
C LEU A 60 -9.43 -13.70 -9.51
N CYS A 61 -9.38 -13.41 -8.22
CA CYS A 61 -10.30 -13.99 -7.24
C CYS A 61 -11.66 -13.32 -7.23
N GLY A 62 -11.78 -12.05 -7.66
CA GLY A 62 -13.02 -11.28 -7.58
C GLY A 62 -13.66 -11.37 -6.20
N ASN A 63 -14.93 -11.79 -6.16
CA ASN A 63 -15.71 -11.93 -4.92
C ASN A 63 -15.25 -13.08 -3.99
N LEU A 64 -14.32 -13.93 -4.41
CA LEU A 64 -13.76 -15.01 -3.59
C LEU A 64 -12.64 -14.53 -2.65
N ALA A 65 -12.16 -13.30 -2.84
CA ALA A 65 -11.22 -12.65 -1.94
C ALA A 65 -11.97 -12.16 -0.69
N GLN A 66 -11.49 -12.54 0.50
CA GLN A 66 -12.12 -12.16 1.78
C GLN A 66 -11.35 -11.04 2.46
N GLY A 67 -12.09 -10.09 3.04
CA GLY A 67 -11.51 -8.93 3.74
C GLY A 67 -10.85 -7.94 2.79
N ASN A 68 -10.09 -6.99 3.34
CA ASN A 68 -9.33 -6.06 2.52
C ASN A 68 -8.09 -6.76 1.94
N THR A 69 -8.20 -7.25 0.71
CA THR A 69 -7.14 -7.91 -0.04
C THR A 69 -6.29 -6.94 -0.85
N SER A 70 -6.57 -5.62 -0.76
CA SER A 70 -5.70 -4.61 -1.35
C SER A 70 -4.35 -4.66 -0.65
N CYS A 71 -3.32 -4.73 -1.47
CA CYS A 71 -1.97 -4.82 -0.97
C CYS A 71 -1.54 -3.55 -0.23
N ARG A 72 -2.21 -2.42 -0.49
CA ARG A 72 -2.08 -1.19 0.31
C ARG A 72 -2.33 -1.39 1.81
N VAL A 73 -3.16 -2.35 2.20
CA VAL A 73 -3.42 -2.67 3.62
C VAL A 73 -2.53 -3.81 4.13
N LEU A 74 -2.19 -4.77 3.27
CA LEU A 74 -1.40 -5.95 3.63
C LEU A 74 0.12 -5.73 3.64
N CYS A 75 0.66 -4.82 2.83
CA CYS A 75 2.10 -4.74 2.58
C CYS A 75 2.73 -3.38 2.89
N SER A 76 1.98 -2.41 3.44
CA SER A 76 2.57 -1.12 3.81
C SER A 76 3.22 -0.38 2.61
N VAL A 77 2.69 -0.60 1.40
CA VAL A 77 3.23 0.01 0.18
C VAL A 77 2.40 1.24 -0.18
N CYS A 78 3.09 2.37 -0.32
CA CYS A 78 2.50 3.66 -0.65
C CYS A 78 2.92 4.09 -2.05
N THR A 79 2.01 4.77 -2.75
CA THR A 79 2.28 5.31 -4.08
C THR A 79 2.93 6.68 -4.00
N GLY A 80 3.90 6.95 -4.86
CA GLY A 80 4.58 8.25 -4.93
C GLY A 80 5.44 8.52 -3.70
N GLU A 81 5.35 9.74 -3.17
CA GLU A 81 6.20 10.23 -2.06
C GLU A 81 5.59 9.98 -0.67
N LEU A 82 4.48 9.24 -0.61
CA LEU A 82 3.84 8.91 0.65
C LEU A 82 4.62 7.82 1.39
N GLU A 83 4.63 7.91 2.72
CA GLU A 83 5.23 6.92 3.60
C GLU A 83 4.15 6.17 4.37
N TRP A 84 4.37 4.87 4.59
CA TRP A 84 3.48 4.09 5.42
C TRP A 84 3.71 4.41 6.89
N THR A 85 2.61 4.65 7.60
CA THR A 85 2.63 4.85 9.06
C THR A 85 1.57 4.00 9.73
N THR A 86 1.92 3.43 10.89
CA THR A 86 0.99 2.73 11.77
C THR A 86 0.14 3.69 12.60
N CYS A 87 0.59 4.95 12.73
CA CYS A 87 -0.14 6.04 13.36
C CYS A 87 -0.12 7.28 12.46
N GLY A 88 -0.97 7.25 11.44
CA GLY A 88 -1.29 8.41 10.62
C GLY A 88 -2.49 9.19 11.16
N ARG A 89 -2.62 10.43 10.71
CA ARG A 89 -3.79 11.28 10.94
C ARG A 89 -4.96 10.81 10.09
N ARG A 90 -6.17 10.82 10.65
CA ARG A 90 -7.39 10.47 9.90
C ARG A 90 -7.58 11.37 8.68
N CYS A 91 -7.42 12.69 8.87
CA CYS A 91 -7.50 13.63 7.77
C CYS A 91 -6.12 13.84 7.14
N THR A 92 -6.14 14.03 5.83
CA THR A 92 -4.97 14.38 5.03
C THR A 92 -4.86 15.89 4.93
N ARG A 93 -3.70 16.47 5.25
CA ARG A 93 -3.42 17.89 5.00
C ARG A 93 -3.13 18.05 3.51
N THR A 94 -3.75 19.02 2.87
CA THR A 94 -3.46 19.42 1.48
C THR A 94 -3.00 20.88 1.48
N CYS A 95 -2.39 21.37 0.39
CA CYS A 95 -2.02 22.78 0.30
C CYS A 95 -3.24 23.71 0.46
N SER A 96 -4.40 23.32 -0.09
CA SER A 96 -5.65 24.08 -0.03
C SER A 96 -6.38 24.00 1.33
N LYS A 97 -6.12 22.94 2.11
CA LYS A 97 -6.71 22.73 3.44
C LYS A 97 -5.62 22.34 4.43
N PRO A 98 -4.76 23.29 4.82
CA PRO A 98 -3.66 22.99 5.72
C PRO A 98 -4.19 22.65 7.11
N ASP A 99 -5.08 23.45 7.69
CA ASP A 99 -5.53 23.27 9.09
C ASP A 99 -6.79 22.43 9.23
N VAL A 100 -6.69 21.19 8.76
CA VAL A 100 -7.67 20.14 9.08
C VAL A 100 -7.52 19.69 10.52
N ARG A 101 -8.46 20.13 11.39
CA ARG A 101 -8.67 19.52 12.70
C ARG A 101 -9.31 18.16 12.53
N CYS A 102 -8.59 17.12 12.94
CA CYS A 102 -9.07 15.74 12.87
C CYS A 102 -8.77 15.02 14.19
N GLY A 103 -9.69 14.16 14.62
CA GLY A 103 -9.58 13.49 15.92
C GLY A 103 -8.27 12.72 16.10
N PHE A 104 -7.81 12.63 17.36
CA PHE A 104 -6.47 12.15 17.75
C PHE A 104 -6.22 10.65 17.58
N ARG A 105 -7.19 9.84 17.13
CA ARG A 105 -6.92 8.40 16.98
C ARG A 105 -6.03 8.11 15.78
N CYS A 106 -4.94 7.40 16.03
CA CYS A 106 -4.06 6.82 15.03
C CYS A 106 -4.82 5.92 14.06
N VAL A 107 -4.52 6.06 12.76
CA VAL A 107 -4.96 5.12 11.73
C VAL A 107 -3.77 4.63 10.92
N LYS A 108 -3.76 3.34 10.59
CA LYS A 108 -2.74 2.76 9.69
C LYS A 108 -3.03 3.23 8.26
N LYS A 109 -2.13 4.01 7.67
CA LYS A 109 -2.31 4.54 6.30
C LYS A 109 -0.99 4.99 5.68
N CYS A 110 -1.03 5.22 4.38
CA CYS A 110 -0.05 6.05 3.68
C CYS A 110 -0.30 7.53 3.98
N GLN A 111 0.76 8.25 4.32
CA GLN A 111 0.71 9.68 4.59
C GLN A 111 2.02 10.33 4.18
N CYS A 112 1.98 11.61 3.79
CA CYS A 112 3.20 12.36 3.57
C CYS A 112 4.09 12.44 4.84
N PRO A 113 5.42 12.45 4.67
CA PRO A 113 6.37 12.55 5.75
C PRO A 113 6.24 13.90 6.48
N ARG A 114 6.77 13.97 7.71
CA ARG A 114 6.74 15.21 8.51
C ARG A 114 7.51 16.37 7.85
N SER A 115 8.53 16.07 7.04
CA SER A 115 9.31 17.06 6.30
C SER A 115 8.52 17.75 5.18
N ALA A 116 7.53 17.07 4.59
CA ALA A 116 6.70 17.59 3.51
C ALA A 116 5.23 17.18 3.71
N PRO A 117 4.52 17.75 4.70
CA PRO A 117 3.29 17.16 5.23
C PRO A 117 2.04 17.41 4.37
N TYR A 118 2.13 18.20 3.29
CA TYR A 118 0.98 18.60 2.48
C TYR A 118 0.89 17.72 1.23
N GLN A 119 -0.17 16.93 1.15
CA GLN A 119 -0.38 16.02 0.02
C GLN A 119 -0.99 16.78 -1.17
N GLN A 120 -0.42 16.56 -2.35
CA GLN A 120 -0.96 16.99 -3.64
C GLN A 120 -0.92 15.79 -4.60
N GLY A 121 -2.05 15.11 -4.80
CA GLY A 121 -2.09 13.86 -5.56
C GLY A 121 -1.25 12.77 -4.92
N THR A 122 -0.22 12.29 -5.64
CA THR A 122 0.78 11.29 -5.16
C THR A 122 2.08 11.93 -4.66
N SER A 123 2.17 13.27 -4.65
CA SER A 123 3.35 14.00 -4.20
C SER A 123 3.14 14.67 -2.85
N CYS A 124 4.24 14.92 -2.16
CA CYS A 124 4.29 15.50 -0.83
C CYS A 124 5.06 16.82 -0.88
N LEU A 125 4.41 17.90 -0.46
CA LEU A 125 4.90 19.27 -0.58
C LEU A 125 5.17 19.88 0.79
N THR A 126 6.19 20.73 0.84
CA THR A 126 6.43 21.62 1.98
C THR A 126 5.50 22.83 1.88
N GLN A 127 5.27 23.53 3.00
CA GLN A 127 4.47 24.75 2.99
C GLN A 127 5.03 25.81 2.03
N ALA A 128 6.36 25.96 2.00
CA ALA A 128 7.04 26.87 1.08
C ALA A 128 6.74 26.52 -0.40
N LYS A 129 6.71 25.22 -0.73
CA LYS A 129 6.38 24.75 -2.08
C LYS A 129 4.89 24.97 -2.41
N CYS A 130 3.98 24.76 -1.45
CA CYS A 130 2.57 25.11 -1.63
C CYS A 130 2.37 26.61 -1.91
N LYS A 131 3.05 27.49 -1.16
CA LYS A 131 2.99 28.95 -1.35
C LYS A 131 3.53 29.37 -2.71
N ARG A 132 4.69 28.82 -3.11
CA ARG A 132 5.30 29.10 -4.43
C ARG A 132 4.37 28.71 -5.59
N LEU A 133 3.60 27.64 -5.41
CA LEU A 133 2.64 27.16 -6.42
C LEU A 133 1.28 27.87 -6.34
N HIS A 134 1.13 28.90 -5.49
CA HIS A 134 -0.14 29.60 -5.26
C HIS A 134 -1.31 28.67 -4.89
N LEU A 135 -1.00 27.53 -4.25
CA LEU A 135 -1.99 26.55 -3.77
C LEU A 135 -2.36 26.77 -2.31
N TRP A 136 -1.70 27.72 -1.64
CA TRP A 136 -1.86 28.00 -0.23
C TRP A 136 -2.94 29.08 -0.03
N PRO A 137 -3.92 28.86 0.88
CA PRO A 137 -4.97 29.82 1.17
C PRO A 137 -4.48 31.06 1.93
#